data_AF-A0A8T6CDG2-F1
#
_entry.id   AF-A0A8T6CDG2-F1
#
_cell.length_a   1.000
_cell.length_b   1.000
_cell.length_c   1.000
_cell.angle_alpha   90.00
_cell.angle_beta   90.00
_cell.angle_gamma   90.00
#
_symmetry.space_group_name_H-M   'P 1'
#
loop_
_entity.id
_entity.type
_entity.pdbx_description
1 polymer ?
#
loop_
_entity_poly.entity_id
_entity_poly.type
_entity_poly.pdbx_seq_one_letter_code
_entity_poly.pdbx_strand_id
1 'polypeptide(L)'
;MARVLIDMLPDDDLDAAQSEAARVSDPRVAAFHDAEKHLGRSTARRLGWERHVAWDIFLVYGPDASWTDADIPAPDDWFHQLNDGEAPQGADEDERAPAGPDEQPTNQSEADPAWYRTGEDLLRALAEAIRSVAGTG
;
A
#
# COMPACT_ATOMS: atom_id res chain seq x y z
N MET A 1 -4.89 1.59 -18.55
CA MET A 1 -4.21 1.12 -17.32
C MET A 1 -3.25 2.21 -16.89
N ALA A 2 -3.06 2.43 -15.59
CA ALA A 2 -2.12 3.43 -15.09
C ALA A 2 -1.05 2.76 -14.22
N ARG A 3 0.18 3.28 -14.27
CA ARG A 3 1.25 3.00 -13.32
C ARG A 3 1.52 4.28 -12.56
N VAL A 4 1.56 4.19 -11.24
CA VAL A 4 1.94 5.30 -10.36
C VAL A 4 3.27 4.90 -9.73
N LEU A 5 4.30 5.71 -9.94
CA LEU A 5 5.64 5.51 -9.40
C LEU A 5 5.78 6.44 -8.21
N ILE A 6 6.04 5.88 -7.03
CA ILE A 6 5.99 6.59 -5.74
C ILE A 6 7.41 6.62 -5.16
N ASP A 7 7.80 7.76 -4.58
CA ASP A 7 9.14 7.96 -4.01
C ASP A 7 9.33 7.24 -2.66
N MET A 8 9.35 5.91 -2.64
CA MET A 8 9.37 5.13 -1.40
C MET A 8 10.76 4.99 -0.78
N LEU A 9 11.77 4.76 -1.61
CA LEU A 9 13.16 4.63 -1.23
C LEU A 9 13.94 5.93 -1.51
N PRO A 10 15.10 6.15 -0.86
CA PRO A 10 15.90 7.37 -1.05
C PRO A 10 16.30 7.67 -2.50
N ASP A 11 16.45 6.63 -3.33
CA ASP A 11 16.83 6.74 -4.74
C ASP A 11 15.62 6.78 -5.68
N ASP A 12 14.39 6.73 -5.15
CA ASP A 12 13.19 6.93 -5.96
C ASP A 12 12.98 8.43 -6.16
N ASP A 13 13.10 8.87 -7.40
CA ASP A 13 12.91 10.25 -7.82
C ASP A 13 12.29 10.32 -9.23
N LEU A 14 12.15 11.54 -9.76
CA LEU A 14 11.58 11.76 -11.09
C LEU A 14 12.40 11.08 -12.21
N ASP A 15 13.73 11.03 -12.10
CA ASP A 15 14.61 10.45 -13.13
C ASP A 15 14.50 8.92 -13.11
N ALA A 16 14.44 8.32 -11.93
CA ALA A 16 14.13 6.90 -11.74
C ALA A 16 12.73 6.57 -12.28
N ALA A 17 11.72 7.40 -11.96
CA ALA A 17 10.36 7.22 -12.41
C ALA A 17 10.24 7.28 -13.95
N GLN A 18 10.92 8.22 -14.59
CA GLN A 18 11.00 8.32 -16.05
C GLN A 18 11.68 7.09 -16.67
N SER A 19 12.78 6.63 -16.07
CA SER A 19 13.50 5.44 -16.53
C SER A 19 12.62 4.18 -16.45
N GLU A 20 11.87 4.01 -15.37
CA GLU A 20 10.94 2.88 -15.20
C GLU A 20 9.69 2.99 -16.07
N ALA A 21 9.19 4.20 -16.33
CA ALA A 21 8.09 4.43 -17.27
C ALA A 21 8.48 4.02 -18.69
N ALA A 22 9.71 4.35 -19.12
CA ALA A 22 10.23 4.04 -20.46
C ALA A 22 10.36 2.53 -20.74
N ARG A 23 10.36 1.68 -19.70
CA ARG A 23 10.41 0.21 -19.85
C ARG A 23 9.11 -0.39 -20.39
N VAL A 24 8.00 0.36 -20.34
CA VAL A 24 6.69 -0.08 -20.85
C VAL A 24 6.32 0.76 -22.06
N SER A 25 6.29 0.12 -23.23
CA SER A 25 6.00 0.78 -24.51
C SER A 25 4.54 0.71 -24.95
N ASP A 26 3.64 0.16 -24.14
CA ASP A 26 2.21 0.06 -24.47
C ASP A 26 1.52 1.43 -24.35
N PRO A 27 0.99 2.00 -25.44
CA PRO A 27 0.38 3.33 -25.44
C PRO A 27 -0.92 3.42 -24.62
N ARG A 28 -1.48 2.28 -24.18
CA ARG A 28 -2.67 2.23 -23.30
C ARG A 28 -2.31 2.33 -21.82
N VAL A 29 -1.01 2.33 -21.50
CA VAL A 29 -0.48 2.47 -20.15
C VAL A 29 0.00 3.90 -19.95
N ALA A 30 -0.67 4.64 -19.08
CA ALA A 30 -0.17 5.93 -18.60
C ALA A 30 0.75 5.73 -17.40
N ALA A 31 1.81 6.53 -17.30
CA ALA A 31 2.70 6.56 -16.14
C ALA A 31 2.61 7.93 -15.46
N PHE A 32 2.49 7.92 -14.13
CA PHE A 32 2.45 9.11 -13.28
C PHE A 32 3.51 8.99 -12.20
N HIS A 33 4.14 10.10 -11.86
CA HIS A 33 5.07 10.19 -10.73
C HIS A 33 4.33 10.84 -9.54
N ASP A 34 4.44 10.25 -8.36
CA ASP A 34 3.77 10.64 -7.12
C ASP A 34 4.82 10.84 -6.02
N ALA A 35 5.53 11.96 -6.08
CA ALA A 35 6.60 12.31 -5.14
C ALA A 35 6.07 12.48 -3.72
N GLU A 36 4.84 12.99 -3.61
CA GLU A 36 4.12 13.23 -2.36
C GLU A 36 3.42 11.97 -1.83
N LYS A 37 3.59 10.80 -2.45
CA LYS A 37 3.07 9.51 -1.95
C LYS A 37 1.55 9.53 -1.68
N HIS A 38 0.80 10.31 -2.45
CA HIS A 38 -0.65 10.46 -2.28
C HIS A 38 -1.38 9.12 -2.37
N LEU A 39 -1.02 8.27 -3.34
CA LEU A 39 -1.64 6.96 -3.52
C LEU A 39 -1.37 6.06 -2.31
N GLY A 40 -0.12 6.02 -1.85
CA GLY A 40 0.27 5.21 -0.69
C GLY A 40 -0.41 5.66 0.60
N ARG A 41 -0.52 6.98 0.83
CA ARG A 41 -1.22 7.54 2.01
C ARG A 41 -2.73 7.32 1.96
N SER A 42 -3.36 7.49 0.80
CA SER A 42 -4.80 7.21 0.65
C SER A 42 -5.11 5.74 0.86
N THR A 43 -4.27 4.86 0.32
CA THR A 43 -4.37 3.43 0.55
C THR A 43 -4.19 3.09 2.03
N ALA A 44 -3.18 3.65 2.69
CA ALA A 44 -2.94 3.43 4.12
C ALA A 44 -4.15 3.85 4.97
N ARG A 45 -4.72 5.05 4.75
CA ARG A 45 -5.96 5.48 5.41
C ARG A 45 -7.11 4.50 5.18
N ARG A 46 -7.25 3.98 3.95
CA ARG A 46 -8.31 3.02 3.63
C ARG A 46 -8.18 1.70 4.38
N LEU A 47 -6.94 1.29 4.68
CA LEU A 47 -6.60 0.10 5.44
C LEU A 47 -6.60 0.32 6.96
N GLY A 48 -6.84 1.55 7.44
CA GLY A 48 -6.72 1.92 8.86
C GLY A 48 -5.28 2.17 9.33
N TRP A 49 -4.33 2.27 8.40
CA TRP A 49 -2.90 2.47 8.67
C TRP A 49 -2.50 3.95 8.57
N GLU A 50 -3.25 4.83 9.24
CA GLU A 50 -3.28 6.28 8.98
C GLU A 50 -1.93 7.01 9.10
N ARG A 51 -1.00 6.46 9.86
CA ARG A 51 0.34 7.05 10.11
C ARG A 51 1.43 6.60 9.15
N HIS A 52 1.06 5.85 8.11
CA HIS A 52 2.00 5.18 7.22
C HIS A 52 1.71 5.48 5.75
N VAL A 53 2.65 5.07 4.91
CA VAL A 53 2.47 5.03 3.46
C VAL A 53 2.38 3.56 3.08
N ALA A 54 1.25 3.14 2.52
CA ALA A 54 1.10 1.75 2.11
C ALA A 54 1.88 1.50 0.81
N TRP A 55 2.83 0.58 0.89
CA TRP A 55 3.67 0.12 -0.21
C TRP A 55 4.07 -1.33 0.05
N ASP A 56 4.49 -2.04 -0.99
CA ASP A 56 4.72 -3.49 -0.94
C ASP A 56 3.52 -4.29 -0.39
N ILE A 57 2.36 -3.99 -1.00
CA ILE A 57 1.05 -4.50 -0.62
C ILE A 57 0.34 -5.18 -1.79
N PHE A 58 -0.52 -6.12 -1.47
CA PHE A 58 -1.46 -6.76 -2.38
C PHE A 58 -2.88 -6.44 -1.91
N LEU A 59 -3.67 -5.83 -2.79
CA LEU A 59 -5.07 -5.48 -2.51
C LEU A 59 -5.97 -6.38 -3.37
N VAL A 60 -6.92 -7.07 -2.74
CA VAL A 60 -7.89 -7.92 -3.40
C VAL A 60 -9.24 -7.23 -3.40
N TYR A 61 -9.80 -7.04 -4.59
CA TYR A 61 -11.10 -6.40 -4.79
C TYR A 61 -12.07 -7.37 -5.45
N GLY A 62 -13.28 -7.44 -4.92
CA GLY A 62 -14.38 -8.20 -5.47
C GLY A 62 -15.07 -7.52 -6.64
N PRO A 63 -16.01 -8.23 -7.29
CA PRO A 63 -16.71 -7.73 -8.47
C PRO A 63 -17.53 -6.47 -8.20
N ASP A 64 -17.94 -6.25 -6.95
CA ASP A 64 -18.72 -5.09 -6.53
C ASP A 64 -17.86 -3.86 -6.16
N ALA A 65 -16.53 -3.98 -6.21
CA ALA A 65 -15.64 -2.87 -5.93
C ALA A 65 -15.79 -1.77 -7.00
N SER A 66 -16.10 -0.55 -6.55
CA SER A 66 -16.33 0.60 -7.42
C SER A 66 -15.26 1.68 -7.19
N TRP A 67 -14.58 2.04 -8.27
CA TRP A 67 -13.63 3.14 -8.29
C TRP A 67 -14.39 4.44 -8.59
N THR A 68 -14.41 5.35 -7.63
CA THR A 68 -15.05 6.66 -7.77
C THR A 68 -14.01 7.77 -7.61
N ASP A 69 -14.38 9.01 -7.90
CA ASP A 69 -13.50 10.17 -7.73
C ASP A 69 -13.25 10.55 -6.25
N ALA A 70 -13.92 9.88 -5.29
CA ALA A 70 -13.88 10.24 -3.89
C ALA A 70 -12.67 9.65 -3.14
N ASP A 71 -12.46 8.33 -3.23
CA ASP A 71 -11.31 7.64 -2.63
C ASP A 71 -11.15 6.23 -3.22
N ILE A 72 -10.03 5.57 -2.89
CA ILE A 72 -9.79 4.17 -3.22
C ILE A 72 -10.85 3.27 -2.52
N PRO A 73 -11.48 2.32 -3.23
CA PRO A 73 -12.43 1.39 -2.61
C PRO A 73 -11.77 0.61 -1.47
N ALA A 74 -12.58 0.09 -0.54
CA ALA A 74 -12.04 -0.84 0.46
C ALA A 74 -11.73 -2.13 -0.28
N PRO A 75 -10.53 -2.69 -0.11
CA PRO A 75 -10.30 -4.05 -0.54
C PRO A 75 -11.09 -5.01 0.35
N ASP A 76 -11.53 -6.12 -0.22
CA ASP A 76 -12.16 -7.22 0.50
C ASP A 76 -11.15 -8.02 1.32
N ASP A 77 -9.89 -8.05 0.85
CA ASP A 77 -8.76 -8.67 1.54
C ASP A 77 -7.44 -7.98 1.11
N TRP A 78 -6.42 -8.04 1.95
CA TRP A 78 -5.13 -7.44 1.63
C TRP A 78 -3.96 -8.05 2.42
N PHE A 79 -2.77 -7.91 1.86
CA PHE A 79 -1.52 -8.43 2.42
C PHE A 79 -0.41 -7.41 2.28
N HIS A 80 0.55 -7.40 3.20
CA HIS A 80 1.81 -6.67 3.04
C HIS A 80 3.00 -7.57 3.40
N GLN A 81 4.17 -7.25 2.84
CA GLN A 81 5.39 -8.05 3.07
C GLN A 81 6.42 -7.39 3.99
N LEU A 82 6.13 -6.18 4.49
CA LEU A 82 7.06 -5.44 5.35
C LEU A 82 6.92 -5.80 6.83
N ASN A 83 8.04 -5.76 7.54
CA ASN A 83 8.06 -5.80 8.99
C ASN A 83 7.70 -4.40 9.53
N ASP A 84 7.04 -4.29 10.68
CA ASP A 84 6.65 -2.98 11.26
C ASP A 84 7.85 -2.03 11.51
N GLY A 85 9.09 -2.56 11.53
CA GLY A 85 10.34 -1.79 11.61
C GLY A 85 10.98 -1.42 10.27
N GLU A 86 10.42 -1.85 9.14
CA GLU A 86 10.89 -1.60 7.77
C GLU A 86 10.01 -0.58 7.02
N ALA A 87 8.87 -0.18 7.60
CA ALA A 87 8.22 1.05 7.19
C ALA A 87 9.15 2.22 7.53
N PRO A 88 9.49 3.11 6.58
CA PRO A 88 10.29 4.28 6.90
C PRO A 88 9.60 5.09 8.02
N GLN A 89 10.24 5.19 9.18
CA GLN A 89 9.85 6.20 10.17
C GLN A 89 10.18 7.55 9.55
N GLY A 90 9.16 8.27 9.07
CA GLY A 90 9.41 9.55 8.41
C GLY A 90 8.31 10.10 7.51
N ALA A 91 7.03 9.75 7.73
CA ALA A 91 5.97 10.67 7.32
C ALA A 91 5.92 11.80 8.36
N ASP A 92 6.80 12.78 8.16
CA ASP A 92 6.84 14.10 8.81
C ASP A 92 7.15 14.11 10.32
N GLU A 93 8.42 14.31 10.68
CA GLU A 93 8.86 14.60 12.06
C GLU A 93 8.33 15.95 12.58
N ASP A 94 7.72 16.78 11.72
CA ASP A 94 7.26 18.14 12.05
C ASP A 94 5.85 18.21 12.69
N GLU A 95 5.13 17.10 12.83
CA GLU A 95 3.82 17.06 13.50
C GLU A 95 3.82 16.28 14.83
N ARG A 96 4.98 16.21 15.48
CA ARG A 96 5.12 15.59 16.81
C ARG A 96 4.50 16.47 17.90
N ALA A 97 3.19 16.37 18.10
CA ALA A 97 2.60 16.74 19.38
C ALA A 97 3.18 15.80 20.47
N PRO A 98 3.69 16.30 21.60
CA PRO A 98 4.26 15.45 22.63
C PRO A 98 3.16 14.59 23.25
N ALA A 99 3.28 13.27 23.09
CA ALA A 99 2.44 12.31 23.79
C ALA A 99 2.56 12.53 25.31
N GLY A 100 1.42 12.65 25.98
CA GLY A 100 1.35 12.73 27.44
C GLY A 100 1.84 11.43 28.09
N PRO A 101 2.32 11.49 29.34
CA PRO A 101 3.08 10.40 29.96
C PRO A 101 2.30 9.10 30.30
N ASP A 102 1.04 8.93 29.86
CA ASP A 102 0.18 7.82 30.28
C ASP A 102 -0.41 6.94 29.16
N GLU A 103 -0.02 7.13 27.89
CA GLU A 103 -0.44 6.20 26.81
C GLU A 103 0.63 5.11 26.59
N GLN A 104 0.40 3.94 27.19
CA GLN A 104 1.09 2.72 26.78
C GLN A 104 0.73 2.42 25.32
N PRO A 105 1.70 2.29 24.40
CA PRO A 105 1.40 1.89 23.04
C PRO A 105 0.77 0.51 23.10
N THR A 106 -0.49 0.41 22.70
CA THR A 106 -1.16 -0.86 22.47
C THR A 106 -0.35 -1.59 21.40
N ASN A 107 0.45 -2.57 21.81
CA ASN A 107 1.28 -3.39 20.94
C ASN A 107 0.41 -4.43 20.21
N GLN A 108 -0.62 -3.95 19.52
CA GLN A 108 -1.30 -4.63 18.44
C GLN A 108 -0.88 -3.86 17.20
N SER A 109 -0.17 -4.52 16.29
CA SER A 109 0.13 -3.93 14.98
C SER A 109 -1.20 -3.47 14.37
N GLU A 110 -1.28 -2.20 13.95
CA GLU A 110 -2.50 -1.60 13.41
C GLU A 110 -2.99 -2.31 12.14
N ALA A 111 -2.10 -3.10 11.52
CA ALA A 111 -2.38 -4.07 10.47
C ALA A 111 -2.04 -5.46 10.99
N ASP A 112 -2.84 -6.50 10.74
CA ASP A 112 -2.41 -7.87 10.96
C ASP A 112 -1.40 -8.21 9.86
N PRO A 113 -0.09 -8.28 10.15
CA PRO A 113 0.87 -8.50 9.10
C PRO A 113 0.83 -9.99 8.80
N ALA A 114 0.17 -10.36 7.70
CA ALA A 114 0.26 -11.72 7.20
C ALA A 114 1.71 -11.98 6.75
N TRP A 115 2.56 -12.39 7.69
CA TRP A 115 3.95 -12.74 7.41
C TRP A 115 4.00 -14.07 6.68
N TYR A 116 4.32 -14.01 5.40
CA TYR A 116 4.56 -15.19 4.60
C TYR A 116 6.03 -15.60 4.67
N ARG A 117 6.29 -16.83 5.13
CA ARG A 117 7.65 -17.37 5.24
C ARG A 117 8.36 -17.48 3.90
N THR A 118 7.59 -17.65 2.82
CA THR A 118 8.09 -17.77 1.46
C THR A 118 7.16 -17.07 0.48
N GLY A 119 7.67 -16.73 -0.71
CA GLY A 119 6.83 -16.22 -1.79
C GLY A 119 5.76 -17.22 -2.24
N GLU A 120 5.98 -18.53 -2.10
CA GLU A 120 4.95 -19.54 -2.43
C GLU A 120 3.78 -19.48 -1.45
N ASP A 121 4.04 -19.25 -0.16
CA ASP A 121 3.00 -19.10 0.85
C ASP A 121 2.14 -17.87 0.57
N LEU A 122 2.76 -16.74 0.20
CA LEU A 122 2.05 -15.53 -0.23
C LEU A 122 1.16 -15.83 -1.45
N LEU A 123 1.72 -16.46 -2.49
CA LEU A 123 0.97 -16.75 -3.71
C LEU A 123 -0.23 -17.67 -3.43
N ARG A 124 -0.07 -18.63 -2.51
CA ARG A 124 -1.15 -19.52 -2.10
C ARG A 124 -2.27 -18.76 -1.39
N ALA A 125 -1.91 -17.92 -0.43
CA ALA A 125 -2.87 -17.11 0.31
C ALA A 125 -3.60 -16.11 -0.59
N LEU A 126 -2.88 -15.43 -1.48
CA LEU A 126 -3.47 -14.53 -2.47
C LEU A 126 -4.45 -15.27 -3.39
N ALA A 127 -4.10 -16.49 -3.84
CA ALA A 127 -5.00 -17.30 -4.66
C ALA A 127 -6.26 -17.75 -3.89
N GLU A 128 -6.14 -18.03 -2.59
CA GLU A 128 -7.28 -18.34 -1.72
C GLU A 128 -8.19 -17.13 -1.52
N ALA A 129 -7.62 -15.96 -1.23
CA ALA A 129 -8.35 -14.70 -1.09
C ALA A 129 -9.13 -14.36 -2.37
N ILE A 130 -8.49 -14.43 -3.54
CA ILE A 130 -9.14 -14.19 -4.83
C ILE A 130 -10.32 -15.14 -5.05
N ARG A 131 -10.17 -16.44 -4.73
CA ARG A 131 -11.26 -17.41 -4.86
C ARG A 131 -12.40 -17.14 -3.88
N SER A 132 -12.08 -16.76 -2.65
CA SER A 132 -13.06 -16.43 -1.62
C SER A 132 -13.92 -15.26 -2.08
N VAL A 133 -13.28 -14.16 -2.47
CA VAL A 133 -13.94 -12.93 -2.91
C VAL A 133 -14.78 -13.14 -4.18
N ALA A 134 -14.32 -13.99 -5.11
CA ALA A 134 -15.08 -14.33 -6.32
C ALA A 134 -16.28 -15.25 -6.08
N GLY A 135 -16.34 -15.97 -4.94
CA GLY A 135 -17.39 -16.93 -4.60
C GLY A 135 -18.57 -16.36 -3.82
N THR A 136 -18.52 -15.09 -3.41
CA THR A 136 -19.46 -14.44 -2.48
C THR A 136 -20.72 -13.82 -3.13
N GLY A 137 -21.05 -14.17 -4.38
CA GLY A 137 -22.17 -13.61 -5.15
C GLY A 137 -23.53 -14.27 -4.95
#